data_AF-A0A2N1S4Z7-F1
#
_entry.id   AF-A0A2N1S4Z7-F1
#
_cell.length_a   1.000
_cell.length_b   1.000
_cell.length_c   1.000
_cell.angle_alpha   90.00
_cell.angle_beta   90.00
_cell.angle_gamma   90.00
#
_symmetry.space_group_name_H-M   'P 1'
#
loop_
_entity.id
_entity.type
_entity.pdbx_description
1 polymer ?
#
loop_
_entity_poly.entity_id
_entity_poly.type
_entity_poly.pdbx_seq_one_letter_code
_entity_poly.pdbx_strand_id
1 'polypeptide(L)' 'MAPEAPTIPAFPTLNWTYQNGLYCISETDADKLLDYGENELPLFAHRYEQYLRQIGLILDALSKP' A
#
# COMPACT_ATOMS: atom_id res chain seq x y z
N MET A 1 -24.18 4.73 2.07
CA MET A 1 -23.11 5.28 1.22
C MET A 1 -22.17 4.14 0.89
N ALA A 2 -21.63 4.07 -0.33
CA ALA A 2 -20.64 3.03 -0.67
C ALA A 2 -19.38 3.24 0.18
N PRO A 3 -18.72 2.16 0.65
CA PRO A 3 -17.44 2.27 1.33
C PRO A 3 -16.40 2.92 0.41
N GLU A 4 -15.48 3.70 0.97
CA GLU A 4 -14.40 4.30 0.20
C GLU A 4 -13.32 3.24 -0.11
N ALA A 5 -12.81 3.26 -1.34
CA ALA A 5 -11.73 2.37 -1.73
C ALA A 5 -10.42 2.79 -1.04
N PRO A 6 -9.64 1.84 -0.50
CA PRO A 6 -8.35 2.17 0.09
C PRO A 6 -7.40 2.72 -0.98
N THR A 7 -6.64 3.74 -0.62
CA THR A 7 -5.63 4.33 -1.49
C THR A 7 -4.39 3.43 -1.56
N ILE A 8 -3.88 3.21 -2.77
CA ILE A 8 -2.61 2.51 -2.97
C ILE A 8 -1.49 3.39 -2.40
N PRO A 9 -0.62 2.86 -1.51
CA PRO A 9 0.50 3.63 -1.00
C PRO A 9 1.45 4.00 -2.13
N ALA A 10 1.99 5.21 -2.10
CA ALA A 10 2.93 5.68 -3.11
C ALA A 10 4.33 5.14 -2.83
N PHE A 11 5.06 4.77 -3.87
CA PHE A 11 6.46 4.36 -3.70
C PHE A 11 7.27 5.50 -3.06
N PRO A 12 8.08 5.24 -2.02
CA PRO A 12 8.78 6.29 -1.30
C PRO A 12 9.81 6.97 -2.20
N THR A 13 10.00 8.27 -2.01
CA THR A 13 11.10 9.00 -2.67
C THR A 13 12.41 8.66 -1.97
N LEU A 14 13.32 8.04 -2.70
CA LEU A 14 14.64 7.59 -2.20
C LEU A 14 15.76 8.44 -2.82
N ASN A 15 16.71 8.85 -2.00
CA ASN A 15 17.91 9.54 -2.48
C ASN A 15 19.05 8.55 -2.60
N TRP A 16 19.58 8.43 -3.82
CA TRP A 16 20.72 7.59 -4.12
C TRP A 16 21.96 8.44 -4.26
N THR A 17 23.04 8.00 -3.66
CA THR A 17 24.36 8.61 -3.80
C THR A 17 25.31 7.61 -4.46
N TYR A 18 26.28 8.09 -5.22
CA TYR A 18 27.30 7.24 -5.82
C TYR A 18 28.62 7.41 -5.05
N GLN A 19 29.08 6.36 -4.39
CA GLN A 19 30.29 6.37 -3.56
C GLN A 19 31.07 5.08 -3.75
N ASN A 20 32.40 5.18 -3.84
CA ASN A 20 33.31 4.04 -3.99
C ASN A 20 32.94 3.08 -5.14
N GLY A 21 32.40 3.62 -6.23
CA GLY A 21 31.99 2.83 -7.40
C GLY A 21 30.59 2.19 -7.30
N LEU A 22 29.86 2.42 -6.21
CA LEU A 22 28.57 1.79 -5.91
C LEU A 22 27.48 2.85 -5.68
N TYR A 23 26.23 2.48 -5.99
CA TYR A 23 25.06 3.25 -5.58
C TYR A 23 24.67 2.88 -4.15
N CYS A 24 24.59 3.87 -3.29
CA CYS A 24 24.28 3.74 -1.87
C CYS A 24 23.09 4.61 -1.51
N ILE A 25 22.24 4.12 -0.63
CA ILE A 25 21.17 4.89 0.01
C ILE A 25 21.54 5.17 1.46
N SER A 26 20.97 6.22 2.03
CA SER A 26 21.07 6.46 3.46
C SER A 26 20.29 5.39 4.24
N GLU A 27 20.65 5.17 5.50
CA GLU A 27 19.87 4.31 6.40
C GLU A 27 18.40 4.75 6.46
N THR A 28 18.15 6.06 6.56
CA THR A 28 16.80 6.61 6.56
C THR A 28 16.02 6.33 5.28
N ASP A 29 16.67 6.29 4.12
CA ASP A 29 16.01 5.93 2.87
C ASP A 29 15.81 4.41 2.75
N ALA A 30 16.71 3.61 3.32
CA ALA A 30 16.50 2.17 3.45
C ALA A 30 15.29 1.87 4.35
N ASP A 31 15.16 2.56 5.48
CA ASP A 31 14.03 2.42 6.41
C ASP A 31 12.69 2.75 5.73
N LYS A 32 12.63 3.81 4.93
CA LYS A 32 11.41 4.14 4.15
C LYS A 32 11.05 3.04 3.16
N LEU A 33 12.05 2.47 2.49
CA LEU A 33 11.82 1.38 1.54
C LEU A 33 11.32 0.12 2.25
N LEU A 34 11.90 -0.19 3.41
CA LEU A 34 11.47 -1.31 4.25
C LEU A 34 10.06 -1.08 4.79
N ASP A 35 9.75 0.10 5.32
CA ASP A 35 8.43 0.44 5.84
C ASP A 35 7.33 0.34 4.76
N TYR A 36 7.62 0.84 3.55
CA TYR A 36 6.73 0.69 2.41
C TYR A 36 6.44 -0.79 2.09
N GLY A 37 7.47 -1.63 2.08
CA GLY A 37 7.36 -3.05 1.76
C GLY A 37 6.73 -3.90 2.87
N GLU A 38 7.08 -3.65 4.11
CA GLU A 38 6.77 -4.50 5.26
C GLU A 38 5.52 -4.05 6.01
N ASN A 39 5.14 -2.77 5.93
CA ASN A 39 4.00 -2.22 6.66
C ASN A 39 2.92 -1.65 5.71
N GLU A 40 3.27 -0.72 4.83
CA GLU A 40 2.26 -0.02 4.01
C GLU A 40 1.56 -0.95 3.01
N LEU A 41 2.32 -1.75 2.27
CA LEU A 41 1.76 -2.71 1.29
C LEU A 41 0.89 -3.78 1.96
N PRO A 42 1.32 -4.47 3.05
CA PRO A 42 0.47 -5.43 3.74
C PRO A 42 -0.79 -4.79 4.33
N LEU A 43 -0.69 -3.59 4.89
CA LEU A 43 -1.85 -2.85 5.41
C LEU A 43 -2.84 -2.51 4.30
N PHE A 44 -2.35 -2.07 3.14
CA PHE A 44 -3.18 -1.83 1.96
C PHE A 44 -3.88 -3.12 1.51
N ALA A 45 -3.14 -4.23 1.40
CA ALA A 45 -3.71 -5.52 0.99
C ALA A 45 -4.87 -5.95 1.92
N HIS A 46 -4.66 -5.86 3.23
CA HIS A 46 -5.70 -6.17 4.20
C HIS A 46 -6.94 -5.26 4.07
N ARG A 47 -6.73 -3.94 3.93
CA ARG A 47 -7.82 -2.98 3.74
C ARG A 47 -8.58 -3.23 2.43
N TYR A 48 -7.87 -3.58 1.37
CA TYR A 48 -8.45 -3.88 0.07
C TYR A 48 -9.30 -5.15 0.11
N GLU A 49 -8.84 -6.21 0.77
CA GLU A 49 -9.65 -7.40 1.01
C GLU A 49 -10.94 -7.09 1.78
N GLN A 50 -10.85 -6.27 2.84
CA GLN A 50 -12.04 -5.85 3.59
C GLN A 50 -13.01 -5.05 2.73
N TYR A 51 -12.50 -4.12 1.92
CA TYR A 51 -13.30 -3.34 0.99
C TYR A 51 -14.05 -4.24 0.00
N LEU A 52 -13.36 -5.22 -0.61
CA LEU A 52 -13.98 -6.17 -1.54
C LEU A 52 -15.10 -6.96 -0.88
N ARG A 53 -14.89 -7.43 0.35
CA ARG A 53 -15.93 -8.15 1.12
C ARG A 53 -17.15 -7.25 1.37
N GLN A 54 -16.93 -6.00 1.77
CA GLN A 54 -18.02 -5.05 2.03
C GLN A 54 -18.82 -4.74 0.75
N ILE A 55 -18.14 -4.46 -0.36
CA ILE A 55 -18.80 -4.22 -1.65
C ILE A 55 -19.58 -5.47 -2.10
N GLY A 56 -19.01 -6.66 -1.97
CA GLY A 56 -19.70 -7.92 -2.26
C GLY A 56 -21.03 -8.04 -1.50
N LEU A 57 -21.01 -7.81 -0.18
CA LEU A 57 -22.22 -7.84 0.64
C LEU A 57 -23.28 -6.83 0.21
N ILE A 58 -22.86 -5.61 -0.19
CA ILE A 58 -23.78 -4.57 -0.66
C ILE A 58 -24.41 -5.00 -1.99
N LEU A 59 -23.62 -5.49 -2.93
CA LEU A 59 -24.10 -5.96 -4.24
C LEU A 59 -25.03 -7.17 -4.09
N ASP A 60 -24.71 -8.09 -3.19
CA ASP A 60 -25.56 -9.25 -2.88
C ASP A 60 -26.90 -8.84 -2.26
N ALA A 61 -26.90 -7.79 -1.42
CA ALA A 61 -28.14 -7.26 -0.86
C ALA A 61 -29.00 -6.55 -1.91
N LEU A 62 -28.38 -5.79 -2.82
CA LEU A 62 -29.07 -5.07 -3.90
C LEU A 62 -29.62 -5.99 -5.00
N SER A 63 -29.03 -7.18 -5.18
CA SER A 63 -29.45 -8.15 -6.19
C SER A 63 -30.59 -9.07 -5.72
N LYS A 64 -30.94 -9.05 -4.44
CA LYS A 64 -32.12 -9.77 -3.93
C LYS A 64 -33.38 -8.93 -4.18
N PRO A 65 -34.42 -9.51 -4.81
CA PRO A 65 -35.64 -8.80 -5.20
C PRO A 65 -36.46 -8.33 -4.00
#